data_AF-G0VHD1-F1
#
_entry.id   AF-G0VHD1-F1
#
_cell.length_a   1.000
_cell.length_b   1.000
_cell.length_c   1.000
_cell.angle_alpha   90.00
_cell.angle_beta   90.00
_cell.angle_gamma   90.00
#
_symmetry.space_group_name_H-M   'P 1'
#
loop_
_entity.id
_entity.type
_entity.pdbx_description
1 polymer ?
#
loop_
_entity_poly.entity_id
_entity_poly.type
_entity_poly.pdbx_seq_one_letter_code
_entity_poly.pdbx_strand_id
1 'polypeptide(L)'
;MRHNIKYIYKTLKTPHFVYKYGDVSEKEFQELGRRIGINAARAQYMDALQSYNTLYLFSWQLEKDRKINRDYYWNLFFENGFKNGGLDTTAPSLHLPEKINNSIFQECVGTKLSPSNEEYRLFLQRNPNIDSIESTLSYVEDNPSSELTLKMMGLLINPEINISLMETISYIQPFLEESNNKYTNLDYTKLLELAKNSSTERDPNKLKVKELLHGLARNDLSVPKLVKNGDWLILTKP
;
A
#
# COMPACT_ATOMS: atom_id res chain seq x y z
N MET A 1 -14.59 48.08 -20.01
CA MET A 1 -15.26 47.00 -20.80
C MET A 1 -15.66 45.77 -19.95
N ARG A 2 -16.04 45.90 -18.66
CA ARG A 2 -16.39 44.74 -17.80
C ARG A 2 -17.89 44.48 -17.62
N HIS A 3 -18.76 45.38 -18.06
CA HIS A 3 -20.22 45.22 -17.92
C HIS A 3 -20.88 44.44 -19.06
N ASN A 4 -20.27 44.34 -20.25
CA ASN A 4 -20.92 43.77 -21.44
C ASN A 4 -20.96 42.23 -21.49
N ILE A 5 -20.05 41.54 -20.81
CA ILE A 5 -19.95 40.07 -20.90
C ILE A 5 -21.12 39.36 -20.18
N LYS A 6 -21.58 39.91 -19.04
CA LYS A 6 -22.75 39.38 -18.32
C LYS A 6 -24.05 39.45 -19.12
N TYR A 7 -24.23 40.49 -19.94
CA TYR A 7 -25.41 40.63 -20.78
C TYR A 7 -25.41 39.61 -21.93
N ILE A 8 -24.24 39.30 -22.51
CA ILE A 8 -24.09 38.31 -23.59
C ILE A 8 -24.45 36.90 -23.12
N TYR A 9 -23.99 36.48 -21.93
CA TYR A 9 -24.35 35.15 -21.38
C TYR A 9 -25.83 35.02 -21.02
N LYS A 10 -26.49 36.13 -20.65
CA LYS A 10 -27.92 36.16 -20.34
C LYS A 10 -28.78 36.02 -21.61
N THR A 11 -28.38 36.62 -22.72
CA THR A 11 -29.07 36.48 -24.02
C THR A 11 -28.85 35.11 -24.67
N LEU A 12 -27.72 34.45 -24.43
CA LEU A 12 -27.40 33.12 -24.97
C LEU A 12 -28.05 31.94 -24.22
N LYS A 13 -28.97 32.19 -23.26
CA LYS A 13 -29.58 31.17 -22.38
C LYS A 13 -28.52 30.25 -21.73
N THR A 14 -27.32 30.77 -21.48
CA THR A 14 -26.25 29.98 -20.89
C THR A 14 -26.63 29.60 -19.44
N PRO A 15 -26.38 28.35 -18.99
CA PRO A 15 -26.75 27.90 -17.65
C PRO A 15 -26.30 28.86 -16.53
N HIS A 16 -27.12 29.00 -15.48
CA HIS A 16 -26.94 30.01 -14.42
C HIS A 16 -25.53 30.03 -13.80
N PHE A 17 -24.90 28.86 -13.68
CA PHE A 17 -23.57 28.72 -13.11
C PHE A 17 -22.49 29.42 -13.96
N VAL A 18 -22.65 29.51 -15.29
CA VAL A 18 -21.63 30.03 -16.21
C VAL A 18 -21.48 31.55 -16.10
N TYR A 19 -22.53 32.31 -15.79
CA TYR A 19 -22.36 33.75 -15.54
C TYR A 19 -22.20 34.10 -14.06
N LYS A 20 -22.60 33.20 -13.15
CA LYS A 20 -22.36 33.35 -11.70
C LYS A 20 -20.90 33.08 -11.33
N TYR A 21 -20.26 32.14 -12.03
CA TYR A 21 -18.87 31.72 -11.82
C TYR A 21 -18.01 31.86 -13.10
N GLY A 22 -18.46 32.62 -14.09
CA GLY A 22 -17.74 32.78 -15.37
C GLY A 22 -16.48 33.63 -15.29
N ASP A 23 -16.25 34.28 -14.16
CA ASP A 23 -15.08 35.13 -13.88
C ASP A 23 -14.08 34.38 -12.96
N VAL A 24 -14.03 33.06 -13.06
CA VAL A 24 -13.03 32.23 -12.36
C VAL A 24 -11.74 32.32 -13.15
N SER A 25 -10.70 32.84 -12.51
CA SER A 25 -9.37 32.88 -13.09
C SER A 25 -8.83 31.46 -13.30
N GLU A 26 -7.96 31.29 -14.29
CA GLU A 26 -7.30 30.01 -14.55
C GLU A 26 -6.60 29.45 -13.30
N LYS A 27 -6.04 30.33 -12.46
CA LYS A 27 -5.42 29.96 -11.18
C LYS A 27 -6.41 29.39 -10.18
N GLU A 28 -7.59 30.00 -10.04
CA GLU A 28 -8.65 29.52 -9.15
C GLU A 28 -9.21 28.17 -9.63
N PHE A 29 -9.33 27.98 -10.95
CA PHE A 29 -9.75 26.70 -11.52
C PHE A 29 -8.71 25.60 -11.29
N GLN A 30 -7.43 25.89 -11.50
CA GLN A 30 -6.32 24.97 -11.22
C GLN A 30 -6.23 24.63 -9.74
N GLU A 31 -6.41 25.61 -8.85
CA GLU A 31 -6.41 25.39 -7.41
C GLU A 31 -7.60 24.53 -6.96
N LEU A 32 -8.79 24.77 -7.53
CA LEU A 32 -9.96 23.91 -7.30
C LEU A 32 -9.70 22.49 -7.79
N GLY A 33 -9.17 22.33 -9.00
CA GLY A 33 -8.79 21.03 -9.55
C GLY A 33 -7.79 20.29 -8.66
N ARG A 34 -6.78 21.00 -8.14
CA ARG A 34 -5.81 20.44 -7.20
C ARG A 34 -6.47 19.99 -5.89
N ARG A 35 -7.36 20.81 -5.31
CA ARG A 35 -8.08 20.48 -4.07
C ARG A 35 -9.01 19.28 -4.25
N ILE A 36 -9.75 19.23 -5.35
CA ILE A 36 -10.62 18.11 -5.69
C ILE A 36 -9.77 16.84 -5.88
N GLY A 37 -8.67 16.92 -6.63
CA GLY A 37 -7.76 15.79 -6.84
C GLY A 37 -7.18 15.25 -5.54
N ILE A 38 -6.77 16.13 -4.62
CA ILE A 38 -6.28 15.72 -3.29
C ILE A 38 -7.36 14.97 -2.50
N ASN A 39 -8.58 15.51 -2.47
CA ASN A 39 -9.68 14.88 -1.74
C ASN A 39 -10.13 13.55 -2.36
N ALA A 40 -10.16 13.47 -3.69
CA ALA A 40 -10.48 12.25 -4.41
C ALA A 40 -9.44 11.15 -4.16
N ALA A 41 -8.15 11.48 -4.25
CA ALA A 41 -7.06 10.54 -3.93
C ALA A 41 -7.13 10.07 -2.47
N ARG A 42 -7.38 10.99 -1.53
CA ARG A 42 -7.56 10.64 -0.11
C ARG A 42 -8.71 9.66 0.08
N ALA A 43 -9.87 9.94 -0.51
CA ALA A 43 -11.04 9.07 -0.43
C ALA A 43 -10.75 7.68 -1.02
N GLN A 44 -10.11 7.63 -2.20
CA GLN A 44 -9.72 6.37 -2.84
C GLN A 44 -8.79 5.53 -1.95
N TYR A 45 -7.77 6.14 -1.34
CA TYR A 45 -6.85 5.41 -0.47
C TYR A 45 -7.53 4.95 0.82
N MET A 46 -8.41 5.76 1.40
CA MET A 46 -9.15 5.36 2.60
C MET A 46 -10.12 4.21 2.32
N ASP A 47 -10.85 4.27 1.20
CA ASP A 47 -11.77 3.21 0.78
C ASP A 47 -11.02 1.89 0.49
N ALA A 48 -9.86 1.98 -0.17
CA ALA A 48 -8.99 0.83 -0.37
C ALA A 48 -8.48 0.25 0.95
N LEU A 49 -8.00 1.07 1.88
CA LEU A 49 -7.56 0.61 3.21
C LEU A 49 -8.70 0.04 4.07
N GLN A 50 -9.96 0.35 3.77
CA GLN A 50 -11.11 -0.26 4.46
C GLN A 50 -11.53 -1.58 3.81
N SER A 51 -11.35 -1.71 2.50
CA SER A 51 -11.84 -2.86 1.71
C SER A 51 -10.86 -4.04 1.66
N TYR A 52 -9.57 -3.79 1.90
CA TYR A 52 -8.49 -4.77 1.80
C TYR A 52 -7.77 -4.96 3.13
N ASN A 53 -7.27 -6.17 3.38
CA ASN A 53 -6.56 -6.52 4.62
C ASN A 53 -5.03 -6.57 4.46
N THR A 54 -4.53 -6.52 3.23
CA THR A 54 -3.10 -6.54 2.91
C THR A 54 -2.79 -5.44 1.92
N LEU A 55 -1.69 -4.72 2.17
CA LEU A 55 -1.14 -3.71 1.26
C LEU A 55 0.31 -4.05 0.91
N TYR A 56 0.69 -3.76 -0.32
CA TYR A 56 2.04 -3.89 -0.85
C TYR A 56 2.39 -2.62 -1.62
N LEU A 57 3.54 -2.04 -1.31
CA LEU A 57 4.04 -0.85 -1.96
C LEU A 57 5.34 -1.16 -2.70
N PHE A 58 5.33 -0.89 -4.00
CA PHE A 58 6.46 -1.14 -4.88
C PHE A 58 7.09 0.16 -5.34
N SER A 59 8.39 0.13 -5.62
CA SER A 59 9.11 1.21 -6.28
C SER A 59 9.89 0.65 -7.46
N TRP A 60 10.16 1.49 -8.46
CA TRP A 60 11.03 1.13 -9.56
C TRP A 60 12.51 1.23 -9.16
N GLN A 61 13.26 0.15 -9.33
CA GLN A 61 14.72 0.11 -9.24
C GLN A 61 15.31 0.27 -10.63
N LEU A 62 15.31 1.51 -11.13
CA LEU A 62 15.85 1.87 -12.42
C LEU A 62 17.19 2.57 -12.28
N GLU A 63 18.14 2.21 -13.13
CA GLU A 63 19.30 3.05 -13.38
C GLU A 63 18.84 4.40 -13.95
N LYS A 64 19.51 5.49 -13.56
CA LYS A 64 19.07 6.88 -13.83
C LYS A 64 18.80 7.18 -15.31
N ASP A 65 19.41 6.44 -16.22
CA ASP A 65 19.34 6.68 -17.67
C ASP A 65 18.37 5.74 -18.40
N ARG A 66 17.77 4.76 -17.71
CA ARG A 66 16.89 3.78 -18.33
C ARG A 66 15.46 4.31 -18.42
N LYS A 67 15.00 4.57 -19.65
CA LYS A 67 13.59 4.87 -19.93
C LYS A 67 12.84 3.57 -20.18
N ILE A 68 11.92 3.23 -19.28
CA ILE A 68 11.00 2.10 -19.44
C ILE A 68 9.55 2.58 -19.47
N ASN A 69 8.71 1.82 -20.15
CA ASN A 69 7.27 2.01 -20.07
C ASN A 69 6.75 1.40 -18.76
N ARG A 70 6.80 2.19 -17.68
CA ARG A 70 6.41 1.78 -16.32
C ARG A 70 5.01 1.20 -16.26
N ASP A 71 4.05 1.80 -16.96
CA ASP A 71 2.65 1.32 -16.93
C ASP A 71 2.51 -0.04 -17.62
N TYR A 72 3.21 -0.24 -18.74
CA TYR A 72 3.25 -1.55 -19.40
C TYR A 72 3.85 -2.63 -18.50
N TYR A 73 5.02 -2.36 -17.89
CA TYR A 73 5.68 -3.35 -17.03
C TYR A 73 4.93 -3.58 -15.71
N TRP A 74 4.25 -2.57 -15.20
CA TRP A 74 3.37 -2.70 -14.04
C TRP A 74 2.23 -3.67 -14.33
N ASN A 75 1.53 -3.49 -15.44
CA ASN A 75 0.44 -4.39 -15.84
C ASN A 75 0.96 -5.79 -16.16
N LEU A 76 2.10 -5.89 -16.87
CA LEU A 76 2.72 -7.17 -17.22
C LEU A 76 3.12 -7.97 -15.98
N PHE A 77 3.60 -7.30 -14.92
CA PHE A 77 3.90 -7.93 -13.63
C PHE A 77 2.65 -8.63 -13.08
N PHE A 78 1.51 -7.94 -12.97
CA PHE A 78 0.29 -8.56 -12.47
C PHE A 78 -0.26 -9.64 -13.41
N GLU A 79 -0.23 -9.41 -14.71
CA GLU A 79 -0.66 -10.42 -15.68
C GLU A 79 0.12 -11.73 -15.53
N ASN A 80 1.45 -11.65 -15.40
CA ASN A 80 2.29 -12.82 -15.22
C ASN A 80 2.07 -13.46 -13.85
N GLY A 81 1.95 -12.66 -12.79
CA GLY A 81 1.68 -13.14 -11.44
C GLY A 81 0.37 -13.94 -11.36
N PHE A 82 -0.70 -13.42 -11.96
CA PHE A 82 -2.00 -14.11 -11.98
C PHE A 82 -2.00 -15.33 -12.91
N LYS A 83 -1.36 -15.26 -14.09
CA LYS A 83 -1.28 -16.40 -15.04
C LYS A 83 -0.46 -17.57 -14.48
N ASN A 84 0.62 -17.28 -13.77
CA ASN A 84 1.55 -18.29 -13.26
C ASN A 84 1.22 -18.77 -11.84
N GLY A 85 0.14 -18.26 -11.24
CA GLY A 85 -0.28 -18.63 -9.88
C GLY A 85 0.58 -18.03 -8.76
N GLY A 86 1.45 -17.06 -9.07
CA GLY A 86 2.22 -16.32 -8.07
C GLY A 86 1.39 -15.29 -7.29
N LEU A 87 0.28 -14.83 -7.88
CA LEU A 87 -0.71 -13.99 -7.22
C LEU A 87 -2.05 -14.72 -7.17
N ASP A 88 -2.71 -14.65 -6.00
CA ASP A 88 -4.00 -15.30 -5.79
C ASP A 88 -5.10 -14.62 -6.64
N THR A 89 -5.61 -15.35 -7.63
CA THR A 89 -6.67 -14.91 -8.55
C THR A 89 -8.07 -15.01 -7.94
N THR A 90 -8.22 -15.73 -6.84
CA THR A 90 -9.50 -15.94 -6.15
C THR A 90 -9.79 -14.85 -5.12
N ALA A 91 -8.74 -14.19 -4.62
CA ALA A 91 -8.81 -13.08 -3.70
C ALA A 91 -9.12 -11.76 -4.43
N PRO A 92 -10.09 -10.95 -3.95
CA PRO A 92 -10.28 -9.59 -4.43
C PRO A 92 -8.97 -8.80 -4.32
N SER A 93 -8.55 -8.18 -5.42
CA SER A 93 -7.30 -7.42 -5.50
C SER A 93 -7.49 -6.10 -6.24
N LEU A 94 -6.62 -5.14 -5.94
CA LEU A 94 -6.58 -3.81 -6.55
C LEU A 94 -5.12 -3.41 -6.76
N HIS A 95 -4.69 -3.31 -8.00
CA HIS A 95 -3.44 -2.64 -8.37
C HIS A 95 -3.80 -1.28 -8.98
N LEU A 96 -3.29 -0.20 -8.39
CA LEU A 96 -3.55 1.13 -8.93
C LEU A 96 -2.71 1.32 -10.21
N PRO A 97 -3.33 1.69 -11.34
CA PRO A 97 -2.62 1.84 -12.61
C PRO A 97 -1.75 3.09 -12.64
N GLU A 98 -1.96 4.04 -11.72
CA GLU A 98 -1.19 5.26 -11.60
C GLU A 98 -0.27 5.23 -10.38
N LYS A 99 0.78 6.07 -10.39
CA LYS A 99 1.59 6.31 -9.21
C LYS A 99 0.76 6.90 -8.08
N ILE A 100 1.08 6.54 -6.84
CA ILE A 100 0.41 7.14 -5.70
C ILE A 100 0.90 8.57 -5.44
N ASN A 101 0.04 9.37 -4.82
CA ASN A 101 0.46 10.63 -4.20
C ASN A 101 1.06 10.30 -2.83
N ASN A 102 2.40 10.30 -2.76
CA ASN A 102 3.15 9.91 -1.57
C ASN A 102 2.71 10.67 -0.30
N SER A 103 2.47 11.98 -0.40
CA SER A 103 2.04 12.80 0.75
C SER A 103 0.67 12.37 1.27
N ILE A 104 -0.30 12.22 0.36
CA ILE A 104 -1.67 11.86 0.74
C ILE A 104 -1.71 10.42 1.26
N PHE A 105 -0.97 9.50 0.63
CA PHE A 105 -0.92 8.12 1.07
C PHE A 105 -0.26 7.99 2.45
N GLN A 106 0.82 8.74 2.72
CA GLN A 106 1.44 8.81 4.06
C GLN A 106 0.44 9.28 5.13
N GLU A 107 -0.38 10.30 4.84
CA GLU A 107 -1.46 10.73 5.72
C GLU A 107 -2.50 9.61 5.94
N CYS A 108 -2.91 8.95 4.86
CA CYS A 108 -3.90 7.87 4.90
C CYS A 108 -3.43 6.65 5.67
N VAL A 109 -2.15 6.30 5.57
CA VAL A 109 -1.57 5.11 6.21
C VAL A 109 -1.02 5.43 7.62
N GLY A 110 -0.53 6.65 7.87
CA GLY A 110 0.07 7.03 9.15
C GLY A 110 1.54 6.62 9.30
N THR A 111 2.23 6.34 8.19
CA THR A 111 3.66 6.05 8.17
C THR A 111 4.39 6.94 7.17
N LYS A 112 5.69 7.17 7.41
CA LYS A 112 6.54 7.92 6.49
C LYS A 112 7.04 6.95 5.42
N LEU A 113 7.02 7.37 4.16
CA LEU A 113 7.73 6.71 3.08
C LEU A 113 9.12 7.34 2.94
N SER A 114 10.06 6.57 2.41
CA SER A 114 11.41 7.03 2.04
C SER A 114 11.36 8.20 1.03
N PRO A 115 12.46 8.94 0.81
CA PRO A 115 12.39 10.33 0.34
C PRO A 115 11.78 10.53 -1.06
N SER A 116 11.30 11.77 -1.26
CA SER A 116 10.28 12.25 -2.21
C SER A 116 10.42 11.94 -3.71
N ASN A 117 11.52 11.37 -4.18
CA ASN A 117 11.77 11.17 -5.61
C ASN A 117 11.43 9.75 -6.10
N GLU A 118 11.13 8.83 -5.20
CA GLU A 118 10.67 7.49 -5.58
C GLU A 118 9.21 7.54 -6.04
N GLU A 119 8.96 6.95 -7.21
CA GLU A 119 7.62 6.69 -7.70
C GLU A 119 7.14 5.37 -7.09
N TYR A 120 6.10 5.45 -6.26
CA TYR A 120 5.49 4.27 -5.65
C TYR A 120 4.25 3.82 -6.41
N ARG A 121 4.09 2.49 -6.48
CA ARG A 121 2.93 1.80 -7.02
C ARG A 121 2.29 0.96 -5.93
N LEU A 122 0.97 0.97 -5.87
CA LEU A 122 0.20 0.37 -4.80
C LEU A 122 -0.57 -0.85 -5.30
N PHE A 123 -0.41 -1.95 -4.57
CA PHE A 123 -1.19 -3.16 -4.73
C PHE A 123 -1.84 -3.50 -3.40
N LEU A 124 -3.13 -3.79 -3.41
CA LEU A 124 -3.87 -4.26 -2.25
C LEU A 124 -4.56 -5.56 -2.60
N GLN A 125 -4.68 -6.43 -1.59
CA GLN A 125 -5.33 -7.71 -1.75
C GLN A 125 -6.05 -8.08 -0.45
N ARG A 126 -7.19 -8.74 -0.60
CA ARG A 126 -7.93 -9.31 0.51
C ARG A 126 -7.53 -10.76 0.64
N ASN A 127 -6.40 -11.00 1.29
CA ASN A 127 -5.88 -12.34 1.46
C ASN A 127 -6.77 -13.14 2.42
N PRO A 128 -7.25 -14.34 2.02
CA PRO A 128 -8.08 -15.17 2.88
C PRO A 128 -7.23 -15.89 3.95
N ASN A 129 -5.95 -16.12 3.69
CA ASN A 129 -5.02 -16.84 4.56
C ASN A 129 -3.58 -16.32 4.37
N ILE A 130 -2.65 -16.85 5.16
CA ILE A 130 -1.22 -16.52 5.07
C ILE A 130 -0.56 -17.16 3.86
N ASP A 131 -1.05 -18.30 3.40
CA ASP A 131 -0.47 -19.02 2.27
C ASP A 131 -0.55 -18.15 0.98
N SER A 132 -1.63 -17.36 0.81
CA SER A 132 -1.76 -16.35 -0.26
C SER A 132 -0.74 -15.19 -0.11
N ILE A 133 -0.43 -14.80 1.12
CA ILE A 133 0.58 -13.77 1.41
C ILE A 133 1.98 -14.30 1.07
N GLU A 134 2.30 -15.52 1.50
CA GLU A 134 3.60 -16.16 1.22
C GLU A 134 3.80 -16.38 -0.28
N SER A 135 2.75 -16.80 -0.99
CA SER A 135 2.79 -16.95 -2.45
C SER A 135 3.12 -15.61 -3.13
N THR A 136 2.51 -14.51 -2.64
CA THR A 136 2.79 -13.17 -3.15
C THR A 136 4.24 -12.74 -2.87
N LEU A 137 4.74 -12.99 -1.66
CA LEU A 137 6.12 -12.66 -1.29
C LEU A 137 7.14 -13.48 -2.09
N SER A 138 6.86 -14.76 -2.32
CA SER A 138 7.69 -15.65 -3.14
C SER A 138 7.68 -15.19 -4.61
N TYR A 139 6.52 -14.82 -5.14
CA TYR A 139 6.41 -14.28 -6.50
C TYR A 139 7.24 -13.01 -6.71
N VAL A 140 7.21 -12.09 -5.74
CA VAL A 140 8.02 -10.87 -5.76
C VAL A 140 9.52 -11.20 -5.73
N GLU A 141 9.92 -12.18 -4.92
CA GLU A 141 11.32 -12.63 -4.82
C GLU A 141 11.79 -13.32 -6.11
N ASP A 142 10.99 -14.22 -6.67
CA ASP A 142 11.33 -15.03 -7.85
C ASP A 142 11.32 -14.24 -9.16
N ASN A 143 10.81 -13.00 -9.15
CA ASN A 143 10.77 -12.11 -10.31
C ASN A 143 11.60 -10.82 -10.12
N PRO A 144 12.91 -10.93 -9.78
CA PRO A 144 13.77 -9.77 -9.59
C PRO A 144 14.07 -9.03 -10.91
N SER A 145 13.76 -9.67 -12.04
CA SER A 145 13.86 -9.12 -13.39
C SER A 145 12.79 -8.06 -13.72
N SER A 146 11.82 -7.84 -12.84
CA SER A 146 10.69 -6.93 -13.06
C SER A 146 11.01 -5.44 -12.84
N GLU A 147 12.24 -5.08 -12.47
CA GLU A 147 12.64 -3.71 -12.09
C GLU A 147 11.81 -3.11 -10.95
N LEU A 148 10.94 -3.90 -10.33
CA LEU A 148 10.08 -3.55 -9.21
C LEU A 148 10.68 -4.10 -7.92
N THR A 149 10.76 -3.26 -6.91
CA THR A 149 11.20 -3.64 -5.57
C THR A 149 10.07 -3.39 -4.59
N LEU A 150 9.72 -4.41 -3.81
CA LEU A 150 8.82 -4.25 -2.67
C LEU A 150 9.50 -3.40 -1.60
N LYS A 151 8.88 -2.31 -1.18
CA LYS A 151 9.41 -1.36 -0.19
C LYS A 151 8.68 -1.43 1.14
N MET A 152 7.40 -1.75 1.08
CA MET A 152 6.54 -1.81 2.24
C MET A 152 5.47 -2.87 2.04
N MET A 153 5.17 -3.58 3.12
CA MET A 153 4.01 -4.43 3.25
C MET A 153 3.22 -3.99 4.48
N GLY A 154 1.90 -4.08 4.43
CA GLY A 154 1.07 -3.85 5.60
C GLY A 154 -0.03 -4.90 5.72
N LEU A 155 -0.34 -5.25 6.96
CA LEU A 155 -1.32 -6.23 7.36
C LEU A 155 -2.30 -5.60 8.34
N LEU A 156 -3.59 -5.76 8.08
CA LEU A 156 -4.65 -5.35 9.00
C LEU A 156 -4.73 -6.35 10.16
N ILE A 157 -4.66 -5.84 11.39
CA ILE A 157 -4.68 -6.60 12.65
C ILE A 157 -6.08 -6.55 13.32
N ASN A 158 -7.00 -5.70 12.85
CA ASN A 158 -8.30 -5.51 13.51
C ASN A 158 -9.32 -6.64 13.16
N PRO A 159 -10.19 -7.05 14.11
CA PRO A 159 -10.76 -8.39 14.23
C PRO A 159 -12.02 -8.67 13.39
N GLU A 160 -12.55 -7.70 12.64
CA GLU A 160 -13.87 -7.87 12.01
C GLU A 160 -13.83 -8.68 10.70
N ILE A 161 -12.65 -8.90 10.10
CA ILE A 161 -12.58 -9.27 8.67
C ILE A 161 -12.13 -10.72 8.40
N ASN A 162 -11.36 -11.38 9.29
CA ASN A 162 -10.91 -12.77 9.00
C ASN A 162 -10.35 -13.56 10.21
N ILE A 163 -11.14 -14.49 10.75
CA ILE A 163 -10.80 -15.29 11.95
C ILE A 163 -9.50 -16.10 11.79
N SER A 164 -9.23 -16.66 10.60
CA SER A 164 -8.05 -17.51 10.34
C SER A 164 -6.73 -16.73 10.28
N LEU A 165 -6.76 -15.56 9.64
CA LEU A 165 -5.62 -14.64 9.61
C LEU A 165 -5.38 -14.01 10.98
N MET A 166 -6.45 -13.76 11.74
CA MET A 166 -6.41 -13.23 13.11
C MET A 166 -5.79 -14.19 14.12
N GLU A 167 -6.06 -15.50 14.05
CA GLU A 167 -5.38 -16.49 14.90
C GLU A 167 -3.87 -16.47 14.72
N THR A 168 -3.40 -16.06 13.54
CA THR A 168 -1.97 -16.07 13.22
C THR A 168 -1.30 -14.72 13.44
N ILE A 169 -2.02 -13.60 13.20
CA ILE A 169 -1.58 -12.25 13.56
C ILE A 169 -1.60 -12.04 15.08
N SER A 170 -2.51 -12.68 15.81
CA SER A 170 -2.52 -12.67 17.28
C SER A 170 -1.32 -13.39 17.89
N TYR A 171 -0.63 -14.26 17.15
CA TYR A 171 0.70 -14.74 17.53
C TYR A 171 1.79 -13.72 17.24
N ILE A 172 1.65 -12.88 16.21
CA ILE A 172 2.58 -11.78 15.89
C ILE A 172 2.46 -10.64 16.91
N GLN A 173 1.26 -10.40 17.45
CA GLN A 173 0.96 -9.30 18.36
C GLN A 173 1.78 -9.31 19.67
N PRO A 174 1.93 -10.43 20.41
CA PRO A 174 2.84 -10.53 21.56
C PRO A 174 4.30 -10.21 21.19
N PHE A 175 4.77 -10.63 20.02
CA PHE A 175 6.13 -10.33 19.55
C PHE A 175 6.32 -8.83 19.26
N LEU A 176 5.27 -8.13 18.84
CA LEU A 176 5.26 -6.68 18.61
C LEU A 176 5.11 -5.88 19.92
N GLU A 177 4.30 -6.36 20.86
CA GLU A 177 4.08 -5.73 22.18
C GLU A 177 5.29 -5.86 23.10
N GLU A 178 5.99 -7.01 23.12
CA GLU A 178 7.28 -7.16 23.81
C GLU A 178 8.38 -6.29 23.18
N SER A 179 8.34 -6.11 21.86
CA SER A 179 9.28 -5.24 21.14
C SER A 179 9.10 -3.77 21.52
N ASN A 180 7.86 -3.28 21.55
CA ASN A 180 7.57 -1.85 21.75
C ASN A 180 7.89 -1.37 23.19
N ASN A 181 7.82 -2.26 24.18
CA ASN A 181 8.10 -1.92 25.59
C ASN A 181 9.55 -2.17 26.05
N LYS A 182 10.38 -2.91 25.30
CA LYS A 182 11.71 -3.34 25.79
C LYS A 182 12.88 -3.18 24.81
N TYR A 183 12.65 -3.12 23.50
CA TYR A 183 13.72 -3.14 22.50
C TYR A 183 13.50 -2.08 21.41
N THR A 184 14.06 -0.89 21.64
CA THR A 184 14.05 0.25 20.71
C THR A 184 14.78 0.02 19.38
N ASN A 185 15.29 -1.19 19.11
CA ASN A 185 15.89 -1.59 17.84
C ASN A 185 15.74 -3.11 17.71
N LEU A 186 14.78 -3.57 16.92
CA LEU A 186 14.68 -4.98 16.53
C LEU A 186 15.67 -5.24 15.41
N ASP A 187 16.74 -5.96 15.75
CA ASP A 187 17.64 -6.55 14.77
C ASP A 187 17.07 -7.91 14.33
N TYR A 188 17.13 -8.20 13.04
CA TYR A 188 16.63 -9.43 12.38
C TYR A 188 17.08 -10.72 13.10
N THR A 189 18.29 -10.70 13.66
CA THR A 189 18.86 -11.81 14.44
C THR A 189 18.02 -12.15 15.67
N LYS A 190 17.38 -11.17 16.30
CA LYS A 190 16.55 -11.38 17.50
C LYS A 190 15.16 -11.92 17.17
N LEU A 191 14.57 -11.53 16.04
CA LEU A 191 13.33 -12.15 15.54
C LEU A 191 13.54 -13.64 15.29
N LEU A 192 14.70 -14.01 14.72
CA LEU A 192 15.10 -15.40 14.51
C LEU A 192 15.44 -16.15 15.81
N GLU A 193 16.10 -15.52 16.78
CA GLU A 193 16.42 -16.13 18.08
C GLU A 193 15.16 -16.38 18.92
N LEU A 194 14.18 -15.49 18.88
CA LEU A 194 12.91 -15.64 19.61
C LEU A 194 12.00 -16.70 18.95
N ALA A 195 11.96 -16.75 17.62
CA ALA A 195 11.31 -17.85 16.89
C ALA A 195 11.97 -19.21 17.16
N LYS A 196 13.27 -19.23 17.49
CA LYS A 196 13.99 -20.45 17.92
C LYS A 196 13.74 -20.84 19.39
N ASN A 197 13.49 -19.87 20.27
CA ASN A 197 13.34 -20.09 21.72
C ASN A 197 11.91 -20.39 22.18
N SER A 198 10.90 -20.27 21.31
CA SER A 198 9.52 -20.68 21.58
C SER A 198 9.32 -22.21 21.48
N SER A 199 10.26 -22.93 22.07
CA SER A 199 10.49 -24.38 22.03
C SER A 199 9.43 -25.15 22.82
N THR A 200 8.17 -25.11 22.40
CA THR A 200 7.18 -26.12 22.76
C THR A 200 6.25 -26.37 21.56
N GLU A 201 6.68 -27.36 20.78
CA GLU A 201 5.99 -28.35 19.94
C GLU A 201 4.56 -28.10 19.41
N ARG A 202 4.44 -28.27 18.07
CA ARG A 202 3.26 -28.71 17.28
C ARG A 202 2.05 -27.78 17.12
N ASP A 203 2.24 -26.47 17.01
CA ASP A 203 1.17 -25.61 16.47
C ASP A 203 1.40 -25.34 14.97
N PRO A 204 0.53 -25.84 14.07
CA PRO A 204 0.64 -25.55 12.63
C PRO A 204 0.58 -24.04 12.33
N ASN A 205 -0.09 -23.24 13.15
CA ASN A 205 -0.14 -21.78 12.98
C ASN A 205 1.24 -21.14 13.28
N LYS A 206 2.01 -21.66 14.24
CA LYS A 206 3.38 -21.17 14.53
C LYS A 206 4.36 -21.45 13.39
N LEU A 207 4.20 -22.59 12.69
CA LEU A 207 5.00 -22.90 11.52
C LEU A 207 4.74 -21.88 10.40
N LYS A 208 3.46 -21.57 10.14
CA LYS A 208 3.04 -20.56 9.18
C LYS A 208 3.54 -19.15 9.52
N VAL A 209 3.53 -18.77 10.80
CA VAL A 209 4.16 -17.49 11.24
C VAL A 209 5.65 -17.49 10.91
N LYS A 210 6.34 -18.58 11.18
CA LYS A 210 7.79 -18.68 10.94
C LYS A 210 8.12 -18.60 9.45
N GLU A 211 7.33 -19.27 8.60
CA GLU A 211 7.45 -19.19 7.14
C GLU A 211 7.20 -17.77 6.63
N LEU A 212 6.15 -17.11 7.13
CA LEU A 212 5.87 -15.70 6.84
C LEU A 212 7.03 -14.78 7.25
N LEU A 213 7.56 -14.93 8.47
CA LEU A 213 8.71 -14.15 8.95
C LEU A 213 9.96 -14.40 8.10
N HIS A 214 10.18 -15.63 7.63
CA HIS A 214 11.25 -15.93 6.69
C HIS A 214 11.02 -15.25 5.33
N GLY A 215 9.81 -15.26 4.78
CA GLY A 215 9.46 -14.58 3.53
C GLY A 215 9.63 -13.05 3.62
N LEU A 216 9.23 -12.46 4.75
CA LEU A 216 9.43 -11.03 5.04
C LEU A 216 10.91 -10.68 5.10
N ALA A 217 11.71 -11.50 5.78
CA ALA A 217 13.14 -11.31 5.89
C ALA A 217 13.88 -11.43 4.56
N ARG A 218 13.50 -12.40 3.71
CA ARG A 218 14.04 -12.54 2.34
C ARG A 218 13.76 -11.32 1.49
N ASN A 219 12.62 -10.66 1.73
CA ASN A 219 12.24 -9.41 1.09
C ASN A 219 12.81 -8.15 1.78
N ASP A 220 13.77 -8.28 2.71
CA ASP A 220 14.35 -7.22 3.56
C ASP A 220 13.33 -6.40 4.38
N LEU A 221 12.09 -6.88 4.55
CA LEU A 221 11.04 -6.19 5.30
C LEU A 221 11.22 -6.46 6.80
N SER A 222 12.15 -5.74 7.42
CA SER A 222 12.63 -6.00 8.79
C SER A 222 12.21 -4.96 9.82
N VAL A 223 11.64 -3.82 9.39
CA VAL A 223 11.24 -2.73 10.29
C VAL A 223 9.73 -2.72 10.51
N PRO A 224 9.21 -3.33 11.61
CA PRO A 224 7.80 -3.31 11.94
C PRO A 224 7.39 -1.97 12.56
N LYS A 225 6.19 -1.51 12.22
CA LYS A 225 5.57 -0.32 12.79
C LYS A 225 4.06 -0.50 12.87
N LEU A 226 3.51 -0.28 14.06
CA LEU A 226 2.07 -0.20 14.25
C LEU A 226 1.57 1.22 13.92
N VAL A 227 0.52 1.31 13.12
CA VAL A 227 -0.10 2.59 12.75
C VAL A 227 -1.62 2.52 12.94
N LYS A 228 -2.31 3.67 12.81
CA LYS A 228 -3.77 3.78 12.94
C LYS A 228 -4.28 3.16 14.25
N ASN A 229 -3.72 3.61 15.38
CA ASN A 229 -4.08 3.13 16.71
C ASN A 229 -3.89 1.62 16.94
N GLY A 230 -3.06 0.95 16.12
CA GLY A 230 -2.78 -0.48 16.23
C GLY A 230 -3.53 -1.35 15.22
N ASP A 231 -4.40 -0.76 14.39
CA ASP A 231 -5.18 -1.52 13.41
C ASP A 231 -4.32 -2.11 12.28
N TRP A 232 -3.17 -1.51 12.00
CA TRP A 232 -2.30 -1.90 10.89
C TRP A 232 -0.87 -2.15 11.37
N LEU A 233 -0.34 -3.31 11.01
CA LEU A 233 1.08 -3.65 11.08
C LEU A 233 1.72 -3.32 9.74
N ILE A 234 2.72 -2.44 9.73
CA ILE A 234 3.47 -2.10 8.53
C ILE A 234 4.90 -2.56 8.70
N LEU A 235 5.42 -3.25 7.70
CA LEU A 235 6.79 -3.72 7.61
C LEU A 235 7.47 -3.00 6.45
N THR A 236 8.58 -2.32 6.71
CA THR A 236 9.36 -1.62 5.69
C THR A 236 10.77 -2.15 5.59
N LYS A 237 11.41 -1.88 4.45
CA LYS A 237 12.86 -2.01 4.32
C LYS A 237 13.58 -1.02 5.26
N PRO A 238 14.75 -1.39 5.83
CA PRO A 238 15.55 -0.51 6.67
C PRO A 238 16.13 0.69 5.91
#